data_AF-A0A3C1X5R6-F1
#
_entry.id   AF-A0A3C1X5R6-F1
#
_cell.length_a   1.000
_cell.length_b   1.000
_cell.length_c   1.000
_cell.angle_alpha   90.00
_cell.angle_beta   90.00
_cell.angle_gamma   90.00
#
_symmetry.space_group_name_H-M   'P 1'
#
loop_
_entity.id
_entity.type
_entity.pdbx_description
1 polymer ?
#
loop_
_entity_poly.entity_id
_entity_poly.type
_entity_poly.pdbx_seq_one_letter_code
_entity_poly.pdbx_strand_id
1 'polypeptide(L)'
;MMEKLLVVDDELHIRTTIEAVLGSSDLQVLTAADPVEAERLMAEENPQIVLLDIRIGTASGLQLFSALRRRNPRVLVIFITGHGSAETAIETMKLGAFDYLLKPLDLDRLQASVEQARQTCRQMYAPAALGMLASDDVGSDRLIGNGPGMQSICRMIGRVAPQDVNVLILGESGSGKDLIARAIYQHSRRSQTAFVRVNCSAFSEVLLESELFGHEPGAFAGAEHRRIGRLEQCHGGTLYLEDVADLPKSAQAKLLRFLQDGEVQRLGGLELLKVDVRILASSSRNLEHLLGEGEFRQD
;
A
#
# COMPACT_ATOMS: atom_id res chain seq x y z
N MET A 1 -17.54 11.26 2.43
CA MET A 1 -16.93 11.27 3.77
C MET A 1 -15.70 12.15 3.67
N MET A 2 -15.52 13.11 4.58
CA MET A 2 -14.34 14.00 4.57
C MET A 2 -13.12 13.18 5.02
N GLU A 3 -12.12 13.03 4.16
CA GLU A 3 -10.89 12.33 4.51
C GLU A 3 -10.09 13.20 5.47
N LYS A 4 -9.33 12.57 6.39
CA LYS A 4 -8.56 13.30 7.40
C LYS A 4 -7.08 12.96 7.31
N LEU A 5 -6.27 13.99 7.22
CA LEU A 5 -4.82 13.96 7.23
C LEU A 5 -4.32 14.63 8.51
N LEU A 6 -3.45 13.97 9.27
CA LEU A 6 -2.78 14.59 10.42
C LEU A 6 -1.36 14.98 10.05
N VAL A 7 -0.97 16.22 10.31
CA VAL A 7 0.38 16.74 10.14
C VAL A 7 1.01 16.94 11.50
N VAL A 8 2.12 16.25 11.78
CA VAL A 8 2.86 16.34 13.04
C VAL A 8 4.26 16.88 12.75
N ASP A 9 4.51 18.10 13.19
CA ASP A 9 5.78 18.83 12.96
C ASP A 9 5.88 19.93 14.02
N ASP A 10 7.03 20.23 14.61
CA ASP A 10 7.14 21.31 15.60
C ASP A 10 7.17 22.71 14.96
N GLU A 11 7.51 22.81 13.67
CA GLU A 11 7.58 24.05 12.92
C GLU A 11 6.19 24.52 12.45
N LEU A 12 5.68 25.61 13.03
CA LEU A 12 4.38 26.19 12.67
C LEU A 12 4.27 26.49 11.17
N HIS A 13 5.33 27.04 10.57
CA HIS A 13 5.31 27.42 9.16
C HIS A 13 5.10 26.20 8.23
N ILE A 14 5.71 25.05 8.54
CA ILE A 14 5.52 23.80 7.79
C ILE A 14 4.06 23.35 7.91
N ARG A 15 3.50 23.30 9.12
CA ARG A 15 2.11 22.89 9.35
C ARG A 15 1.13 23.76 8.56
N THR A 16 1.27 25.09 8.65
CA THR A 16 0.40 26.04 7.95
C THR A 16 0.55 25.96 6.44
N THR A 17 1.76 25.71 5.92
CA THR A 17 1.99 25.55 4.48
C THR A 17 1.34 24.28 3.95
N ILE A 18 1.50 23.16 4.65
CA ILE A 18 0.87 21.89 4.28
C ILE A 18 -0.65 22.00 4.34
N GLU A 19 -1.19 22.63 5.39
CA GLU A 19 -2.62 22.89 5.52
C GLU A 19 -3.15 23.74 4.37
N ALA A 20 -2.45 24.81 3.98
CA ALA A 20 -2.86 25.67 2.86
C ALA A 20 -2.78 24.97 1.50
N VAL A 21 -1.83 24.06 1.31
CA VAL A 21 -1.59 23.37 0.02
C VAL A 21 -2.48 22.13 -0.16
N LEU A 22 -2.78 21.41 0.92
CA LEU A 22 -3.53 20.15 0.88
C LEU A 22 -4.98 20.30 1.33
N GLY A 23 -5.31 21.33 2.11
CA GLY A 23 -6.66 21.57 2.59
C GLY A 23 -7.64 21.81 1.45
N SER A 24 -8.73 21.05 1.45
CA SER A 24 -9.76 21.12 0.41
C SER A 24 -11.15 20.78 0.97
N SER A 25 -12.18 20.82 0.13
CA SER A 25 -13.54 20.44 0.53
C SER A 25 -13.70 18.95 0.85
N ASP A 26 -12.76 18.11 0.40
CA ASP A 26 -12.77 16.65 0.54
C ASP A 26 -11.64 16.12 1.44
N LEU A 27 -10.66 16.95 1.83
CA LEU A 27 -9.56 16.62 2.74
C LEU A 27 -9.44 17.65 3.88
N GLN A 28 -9.72 17.20 5.10
CA GLN A 28 -9.47 17.97 6.32
C GLN A 28 -8.03 17.73 6.79
N VAL A 29 -7.26 18.80 6.91
CA VAL A 29 -5.93 18.77 7.49
C VAL A 29 -6.01 19.12 8.97
N LEU A 30 -5.61 18.17 9.82
CA LEU A 30 -5.42 18.34 11.25
C LEU A 30 -3.93 18.58 11.50
N THR A 31 -3.59 19.42 12.46
CA THR A 31 -2.19 19.73 12.77
C THR A 31 -1.89 19.45 14.25
N ALA A 32 -0.69 18.95 14.53
CA ALA A 32 -0.18 18.74 15.88
C ALA A 32 1.26 19.27 15.96
N ALA A 33 1.57 20.01 17.02
CA ALA A 33 2.92 20.53 17.25
C ALA A 33 3.84 19.54 17.99
N ASP A 34 3.25 18.53 18.63
CA ASP A 34 3.97 17.56 19.45
C ASP A 34 3.31 16.16 19.44
N PRO A 35 4.01 15.11 19.91
CA PRO A 35 3.47 13.76 19.94
C PRO A 35 2.23 13.57 20.81
N VAL A 36 2.08 14.33 21.90
CA VAL A 36 0.94 14.20 22.81
C VAL A 36 -0.33 14.70 22.12
N GLU A 37 -0.24 15.85 21.45
CA GLU A 37 -1.33 16.38 20.64
C GLU A 37 -1.66 15.45 19.47
N ALA A 38 -0.64 14.88 18.82
CA ALA A 38 -0.83 13.91 17.73
C ALA A 38 -1.57 12.65 18.21
N GLU A 39 -1.19 12.06 19.35
CA GLU A 39 -1.89 10.90 19.90
C GLU A 39 -3.34 11.21 20.29
N ARG A 40 -3.59 12.41 20.84
CA ARG A 40 -4.93 12.89 21.16
C ARG A 40 -5.80 13.04 19.90
N LEU A 41 -5.30 13.70 18.85
CA LEU A 41 -6.02 13.85 17.58
C LEU A 41 -6.23 12.50 16.89
N MET A 42 -5.25 11.59 16.98
CA MET A 42 -5.43 10.22 16.55
C MET A 42 -6.59 9.57 17.32
N ALA A 43 -6.66 9.74 18.64
CA ALA A 43 -7.72 9.22 19.51
C ALA A 43 -9.12 9.69 19.09
N GLU A 44 -9.28 11.01 18.93
CA GLU A 44 -10.57 11.67 18.75
C GLU A 44 -11.04 11.67 17.30
N GLU A 45 -10.14 11.95 16.36
CA GLU A 45 -10.50 12.22 14.96
C GLU A 45 -10.27 11.03 14.03
N ASN A 46 -9.45 10.06 14.46
CA ASN A 46 -9.06 8.85 13.75
C ASN A 46 -8.64 9.09 12.28
N PRO A 47 -7.65 9.97 12.00
CA PRO A 47 -7.16 10.20 10.65
C PRO A 47 -6.49 8.93 10.09
N GLN A 48 -6.63 8.72 8.78
CA GLN A 48 -6.13 7.51 8.12
C GLN A 48 -4.73 7.70 7.52
N ILE A 49 -4.32 8.96 7.34
CA ILE A 49 -3.02 9.36 6.79
C ILE A 49 -2.35 10.30 7.79
N VAL A 50 -1.05 10.13 7.99
CA VAL A 50 -0.23 10.98 8.87
C VAL A 50 1.01 11.43 8.12
N LEU A 51 1.24 12.73 8.05
CA LEU A 51 2.54 13.33 7.72
C LEU A 51 3.29 13.56 9.03
N LEU A 52 4.47 12.98 9.16
CA LEU A 52 5.18 12.90 10.43
C LEU A 52 6.63 13.37 10.31
N ASP A 53 7.01 14.43 11.03
CA ASP A 53 8.42 14.76 11.19
C ASP A 53 9.15 13.67 11.99
N ILE A 54 10.33 13.27 11.52
CA ILE A 54 11.21 12.33 12.21
C ILE A 54 11.74 12.93 13.51
N ARG A 55 11.89 14.26 13.59
CA ARG A 55 12.27 14.97 14.80
C ARG A 55 11.20 16.02 15.11
N ILE A 56 10.55 15.88 16.26
CA ILE A 56 9.51 16.82 16.70
C ILE A 56 10.05 17.49 17.96
N GLY A 57 10.73 18.63 17.80
CA GLY A 57 11.49 19.27 18.87
C GLY A 57 12.54 18.34 19.47
N THR A 58 12.33 17.88 20.71
CA THR A 58 13.22 16.90 21.39
C THR A 58 12.74 15.45 21.31
N ALA A 59 11.56 15.21 20.75
CA ALA A 59 10.95 13.89 20.65
C ALA A 59 11.30 13.17 19.33
N SER A 60 11.26 11.85 19.37
CA SER A 60 11.50 10.99 18.20
C SER A 60 10.19 10.67 17.48
N GLY A 61 10.08 11.09 16.21
CA GLY A 61 8.97 10.73 15.34
C GLY A 61 8.85 9.21 15.12
N LEU A 62 9.95 8.47 15.15
CA LEU A 62 9.92 7.00 15.02
C LEU A 62 9.22 6.31 16.20
N GLN A 63 9.37 6.86 17.42
CA GLN A 63 8.66 6.37 18.59
C GLN A 63 7.15 6.62 18.46
N LEU A 64 6.78 7.82 17.99
CA LEU A 64 5.38 8.16 17.70
C LEU A 64 4.82 7.23 16.62
N PHE A 65 5.51 7.04 15.49
CA PHE A 65 5.11 6.10 14.43
C PHE A 65 4.79 4.71 14.97
N SER A 66 5.66 4.18 15.84
CA SER A 66 5.45 2.87 16.47
C SER A 66 4.19 2.86 17.34
N ALA A 67 3.90 3.94 18.08
CA ALA A 67 2.66 4.07 18.85
C ALA A 67 1.42 4.16 17.95
N LEU A 68 1.49 4.95 16.87
CA LEU A 68 0.40 5.10 15.91
C LEU A 68 0.07 3.77 15.21
N ARG A 69 1.07 3.03 14.74
CA ARG A 69 0.89 1.71 14.11
C ARG A 69 0.34 0.66 15.07
N ARG A 70 0.77 0.67 16.34
CA ARG A 70 0.17 -0.23 17.37
C ARG A 70 -1.31 0.06 17.58
N ARG A 71 -1.71 1.34 17.52
CA ARG A 71 -3.11 1.74 17.69
C ARG A 71 -3.95 1.45 16.45
N ASN A 72 -3.44 1.76 15.26
CA ASN A 72 -4.10 1.50 14.00
C ASN A 72 -3.09 0.95 12.98
N PRO A 73 -3.03 -0.38 12.78
CA PRO A 73 -2.09 -0.98 11.83
C PRO A 73 -2.36 -0.62 10.37
N ARG A 74 -3.53 -0.03 10.04
CA ARG A 74 -3.88 0.45 8.69
C ARG A 74 -3.54 1.93 8.46
N VAL A 75 -3.01 2.66 9.46
CA VAL A 75 -2.64 4.06 9.27
C VAL A 75 -1.47 4.15 8.28
N LEU A 76 -1.60 5.02 7.29
CA LEU A 76 -0.51 5.30 6.35
C LEU A 76 0.30 6.48 6.87
N VAL A 77 1.59 6.27 7.10
CA VAL A 77 2.47 7.33 7.58
C VAL A 77 3.47 7.68 6.50
N ILE A 78 3.48 8.95 6.12
CA ILE A 78 4.48 9.56 5.23
C ILE A 78 5.41 10.38 6.12
N PHE A 79 6.69 10.04 6.12
CA PHE A 79 7.65 10.80 6.92
C PHE A 79 8.14 12.05 6.19
N ILE A 80 8.36 13.11 6.95
CA ILE A 80 8.97 14.35 6.51
C ILE A 80 10.26 14.54 7.32
N THR A 81 11.36 15.00 6.72
CA THR A 81 12.58 15.33 7.49
C THR A 81 13.45 16.35 6.79
N GLY A 82 14.05 17.25 7.56
CA GLY A 82 15.10 18.17 7.08
C GLY A 82 16.52 17.62 7.17
N HIS A 83 16.74 16.51 7.88
CA HIS A 83 18.04 15.86 8.03
C HIS A 83 17.99 14.44 7.50
N GLY A 84 17.69 14.31 6.21
CA GLY A 84 17.63 13.02 5.57
C GLY A 84 19.01 12.47 5.25
N SER A 85 19.46 11.50 6.03
CA SER A 85 20.44 10.53 5.54
C SER A 85 19.70 9.39 4.83
N ALA A 86 20.37 8.71 3.90
CA ALA A 86 19.84 7.48 3.31
C ALA A 86 19.47 6.48 4.42
N GLU A 87 20.28 6.36 5.47
CA GLU A 87 20.05 5.44 6.59
C GLU A 87 18.72 5.69 7.31
N THR A 88 18.38 6.95 7.60
CA THR A 88 17.12 7.28 8.28
C THR A 88 15.91 6.99 7.38
N ALA A 89 16.00 7.29 6.08
CA ALA A 89 14.94 6.97 5.12
C ALA A 89 14.71 5.44 5.04
N ILE A 90 15.80 4.69 5.06
CA ILE A 90 15.78 3.22 5.06
C ILE A 90 15.13 2.68 6.32
N GLU A 91 15.57 3.13 7.50
CA GLU A 91 15.03 2.66 8.79
C GLU A 91 13.52 2.92 8.87
N THR A 92 13.12 4.12 8.49
CA THR A 92 11.73 4.56 8.43
C THR A 92 10.87 3.66 7.55
N MET A 93 11.37 3.33 6.36
CA MET A 93 10.67 2.45 5.43
C MET A 93 10.67 0.99 5.88
N LYS A 94 11.75 0.49 6.51
CA LYS A 94 11.81 -0.85 7.14
C LYS A 94 10.76 -1.03 8.23
N LEU A 95 10.40 0.06 8.93
CA LEU A 95 9.34 0.07 9.93
C LEU A 95 7.92 0.05 9.30
N GLY A 96 7.81 0.10 7.97
CA GLY A 96 6.55 0.07 7.24
C GLY A 96 5.95 1.46 7.01
N ALA A 97 6.76 2.52 6.89
CA ALA A 97 6.25 3.79 6.38
C ALA A 97 5.65 3.62 4.97
N PHE A 98 4.65 4.43 4.65
CA PHE A 98 4.04 4.45 3.31
C PHE A 98 4.94 5.16 2.30
N ASP A 99 5.48 6.32 2.69
CA ASP A 99 6.42 7.09 1.87
C ASP A 99 7.32 7.97 2.76
N TYR A 100 8.28 8.65 2.13
CA TYR A 100 9.26 9.53 2.76
C TYR A 100 9.58 10.73 1.87
N LEU A 101 9.56 11.92 2.46
CA LEU A 101 9.78 13.21 1.82
C LEU A 101 10.88 14.02 2.53
N LEU A 102 11.75 14.68 1.75
CA LEU A 102 12.81 15.55 2.25
C LEU A 102 12.31 17.00 2.33
N LYS A 103 12.66 17.72 3.41
CA LYS A 103 12.60 19.19 3.46
C LYS A 103 13.83 19.77 2.74
N PRO A 104 13.71 20.91 2.01
CA PRO A 104 12.49 21.66 1.78
C PRO A 104 11.50 20.87 0.91
N LEU A 105 10.21 20.91 1.30
CA LEU A 105 9.17 20.11 0.66
C LEU A 105 8.92 20.59 -0.77
N ASP A 106 9.08 19.68 -1.73
CA ASP A 106 8.50 19.82 -3.05
C ASP A 106 6.98 19.60 -2.96
N LEU A 107 6.22 20.65 -3.26
CA LEU A 107 4.76 20.65 -3.11
C LEU A 107 4.09 19.67 -4.07
N ASP A 108 4.62 19.50 -5.28
CA ASP A 108 4.06 18.57 -6.28
C ASP A 108 4.28 17.13 -5.81
N ARG A 109 5.48 16.83 -5.27
CA ARG A 109 5.79 15.50 -4.71
C ARG A 109 4.95 15.20 -3.46
N LEU A 110 4.75 16.20 -2.60
CA LEU A 110 3.88 16.07 -1.43
C LEU A 110 2.44 15.74 -1.83
N GLN A 111 1.87 16.50 -2.77
CA GLN A 111 0.52 16.27 -3.27
C GLN A 111 0.38 14.88 -3.90
N ALA A 112 1.34 14.48 -4.73
CA ALA A 112 1.33 13.15 -5.35
C ALA A 112 1.37 12.03 -4.30
N SER A 113 2.26 12.13 -3.31
CA SER A 113 2.40 11.13 -2.24
C SER A 113 1.13 11.03 -1.38
N VAL A 114 0.55 12.17 -0.99
CA VAL A 114 -0.71 12.21 -0.23
C VAL A 114 -1.87 11.64 -1.04
N GLU A 115 -1.98 11.96 -2.34
CA GLU A 115 -3.03 11.42 -3.19
C GLU A 115 -2.91 9.90 -3.35
N GLN A 116 -1.69 9.36 -3.51
CA GLN A 116 -1.47 7.91 -3.50
C GLN A 116 -1.88 7.27 -2.17
N ALA A 117 -1.59 7.93 -1.04
CA ALA A 117 -2.04 7.47 0.28
C ALA A 117 -3.57 7.49 0.39
N ARG A 118 -4.24 8.55 -0.09
CA ARG A 118 -5.71 8.64 -0.13
C ARG A 118 -6.34 7.52 -0.94
N GLN A 119 -5.82 7.26 -2.13
CA GLN A 119 -6.29 6.14 -2.97
C GLN A 119 -6.14 4.80 -2.26
N THR A 120 -5.00 4.58 -1.60
CA THR A 120 -4.75 3.36 -0.80
C THR A 120 -5.70 3.28 0.40
N CYS A 121 -5.95 4.38 1.10
CA CYS A 121 -6.94 4.44 2.20
C CYS A 121 -8.35 4.13 1.71
N ARG A 122 -8.81 4.69 0.58
CA ARG A 122 -10.12 4.37 0.00
C ARG A 122 -10.23 2.87 -0.26
N GLN A 123 -9.19 2.24 -0.80
CA GLN A 123 -9.19 0.80 -1.03
C GLN A 123 -9.21 -0.02 0.28
N MET A 124 -8.49 0.42 1.32
CA MET A 124 -8.43 -0.27 2.61
C MET A 124 -9.71 -0.15 3.44
N TYR A 125 -10.36 1.03 3.42
CA TYR A 125 -11.47 1.37 4.33
C TYR A 125 -12.84 1.39 3.66
N ALA A 126 -12.95 1.50 2.32
CA ALA A 126 -14.24 1.43 1.65
C ALA A 126 -14.81 0.01 1.74
N PRO A 127 -16.02 -0.22 2.29
CA PRO A 127 -16.59 -1.55 2.35
C PRO A 127 -16.82 -2.12 0.94
N ALA A 128 -16.15 -3.22 0.62
CA ALA A 128 -16.50 -4.11 -0.48
C ALA A 128 -17.78 -4.85 -0.07
N ALA A 129 -18.91 -4.16 -0.19
CA ALA A 129 -20.17 -4.76 0.18
C ALA A 129 -20.43 -6.00 -0.68
N LEU A 130 -20.53 -7.14 -0.01
CA LEU A 130 -21.10 -8.38 -0.55
C LEU A 130 -22.54 -8.46 -0.04
N GLY A 131 -23.54 -7.97 -0.80
CA GLY A 131 -24.94 -8.07 -0.35
C GLY A 131 -26.00 -7.30 -1.15
N MET A 132 -27.16 -7.96 -1.31
CA MET A 132 -28.31 -7.67 -2.18
C MET A 132 -29.19 -6.44 -1.85
N LEU A 133 -28.73 -5.46 -1.08
CA LEU A 133 -29.60 -4.34 -0.69
C LEU A 133 -29.24 -3.08 -1.46
N ALA A 134 -30.14 -2.75 -2.39
CA ALA A 134 -30.27 -1.44 -3.00
C ALA A 134 -30.41 -0.39 -1.87
N SER A 135 -29.31 0.27 -1.57
CA SER A 135 -29.32 1.59 -0.95
C SER A 135 -28.67 2.52 -1.97
N ASP A 136 -29.46 3.46 -2.49
CA ASP A 136 -29.12 4.45 -3.51
C ASP A 136 -28.06 5.45 -3.01
N ASP A 137 -26.85 4.96 -2.71
CA ASP A 137 -25.71 5.82 -2.43
C ASP A 137 -24.77 5.82 -3.66
N VAL A 138 -24.87 6.92 -4.39
CA VAL A 138 -24.20 7.21 -5.65
C VAL A 138 -22.69 7.31 -5.38
N GLY A 139 -21.95 6.26 -5.76
CA GLY A 139 -20.48 6.24 -5.72
C GLY A 139 -19.84 4.97 -5.17
N SER A 140 -20.63 3.93 -4.86
CA SER A 140 -20.12 2.79 -4.10
C SER A 140 -19.48 1.69 -4.96
N ASP A 141 -18.21 1.46 -4.66
CA ASP A 141 -17.29 0.45 -5.17
C ASP A 141 -17.71 -0.97 -4.66
N ARG A 142 -18.92 -1.40 -5.02
CA ARG A 142 -19.60 -2.60 -4.48
C ARG A 142 -19.68 -3.71 -5.51
N LEU A 143 -19.53 -4.96 -5.05
CA LEU A 143 -19.84 -6.15 -5.85
C LEU A 143 -21.36 -6.30 -5.95
N ILE A 144 -21.92 -5.80 -7.05
CA ILE A 144 -23.36 -5.86 -7.33
C ILE A 144 -23.61 -7.00 -8.31
N GLY A 145 -24.37 -8.01 -7.89
CA GLY A 145 -24.78 -9.09 -8.78
C GLY A 145 -25.39 -10.28 -8.05
N ASN A 146 -26.62 -10.64 -8.41
CA ASN A 146 -27.37 -11.74 -7.77
C ASN A 146 -27.48 -12.98 -8.67
N GLY A 147 -26.80 -12.98 -9.82
CA GLY A 147 -26.81 -14.11 -10.75
C GLY A 147 -26.06 -15.35 -10.19
N PRO A 148 -26.35 -16.56 -10.69
CA PRO A 148 -25.75 -17.80 -10.19
C PRO A 148 -24.20 -17.80 -10.17
N GLY A 149 -23.57 -17.19 -11.18
CA GLY A 149 -22.11 -17.06 -11.26
C GLY A 149 -21.55 -16.20 -10.13
N MET A 150 -22.16 -15.03 -9.87
CA MET A 150 -21.73 -14.14 -8.79
C MET A 150 -21.96 -14.77 -7.41
N GLN A 151 -23.08 -15.48 -7.20
CA GLN A 151 -23.31 -16.24 -5.97
C GLN A 151 -22.26 -17.33 -5.74
N SER A 152 -21.74 -17.95 -6.80
CA SER A 152 -20.62 -18.89 -6.71
C SER A 152 -19.34 -18.18 -6.25
N ILE A 153 -19.03 -17.02 -6.84
CA ILE A 153 -17.88 -16.18 -6.46
C ILE A 153 -17.98 -15.77 -4.98
N CYS A 154 -19.14 -15.25 -4.54
CA CYS A 154 -19.35 -14.87 -3.14
C CYS A 154 -19.12 -16.05 -2.17
N ARG A 155 -19.57 -17.26 -2.53
CA ARG A 155 -19.32 -18.47 -1.74
C ARG A 155 -17.83 -18.85 -1.71
N MET A 156 -17.10 -18.70 -2.82
CA MET A 156 -15.66 -18.91 -2.86
C MET A 156 -14.91 -17.88 -2.00
N ILE A 157 -15.27 -16.60 -2.09
CA ILE A 157 -14.73 -15.53 -1.23
C ILE A 157 -14.91 -15.88 0.24
N GLY A 158 -16.13 -16.24 0.66
CA GLY A 158 -16.41 -16.62 2.06
C GLY A 158 -15.61 -17.82 2.57
N ARG A 159 -15.21 -18.74 1.67
CA ARG A 159 -14.35 -19.90 2.02
C ARG A 159 -12.88 -19.54 2.10
N VAL A 160 -12.38 -18.72 1.17
CA VAL A 160 -10.93 -18.44 1.03
C VAL A 160 -10.48 -17.24 1.87
N ALA A 161 -11.35 -16.28 2.14
CA ALA A 161 -11.00 -15.06 2.86
C ALA A 161 -10.43 -15.34 4.27
N PRO A 162 -11.02 -16.23 5.11
CA PRO A 162 -10.49 -16.51 6.44
C PRO A 162 -9.19 -17.34 6.46
N GLN A 163 -8.78 -17.89 5.32
CA GLN A 163 -7.57 -18.69 5.17
C GLN A 163 -6.39 -17.79 4.78
N ASP A 164 -5.18 -18.18 5.16
CA ASP A 164 -3.95 -17.44 4.80
C ASP A 164 -3.27 -18.08 3.59
N VAL A 165 -4.04 -18.21 2.50
CA VAL A 165 -3.60 -18.78 1.23
C VAL A 165 -3.59 -17.71 0.14
N ASN A 166 -2.69 -17.89 -0.82
CA ASN A 166 -2.63 -17.06 -2.01
C ASN A 166 -3.82 -17.36 -2.92
N VAL A 167 -4.31 -16.35 -3.65
CA VAL A 167 -5.49 -16.47 -4.51
C VAL A 167 -5.20 -15.87 -5.88
N LEU A 168 -5.48 -16.62 -6.93
CA LEU A 168 -5.47 -16.14 -8.31
C LEU A 168 -6.91 -15.88 -8.78
N ILE A 169 -7.17 -14.68 -9.28
CA ILE A 169 -8.48 -14.22 -9.76
C ILE A 169 -8.41 -14.04 -11.27
N LEU A 170 -9.12 -14.91 -12.00
CA LEU A 170 -9.15 -14.89 -13.46
C LEU A 170 -10.45 -14.27 -13.97
N GLY A 171 -10.37 -13.52 -15.06
CA GLY A 171 -11.53 -12.95 -15.72
C GLY A 171 -11.16 -11.81 -16.66
N GLU A 172 -12.04 -11.49 -17.60
CA GLU A 172 -11.80 -10.44 -18.60
C GLU A 172 -11.55 -9.06 -17.96
N SER A 173 -10.94 -8.14 -18.71
CA SER A 173 -10.75 -6.76 -18.27
C SER A 173 -12.10 -6.10 -17.96
N GLY A 174 -12.19 -5.39 -16.84
CA GLY A 174 -13.43 -4.76 -16.38
C GLY A 174 -14.43 -5.70 -15.66
N SER A 175 -14.11 -6.98 -15.43
CA SER A 175 -14.99 -7.92 -14.73
C SER A 175 -15.05 -7.77 -13.18
N GLY A 176 -14.44 -6.71 -12.62
CA GLY A 176 -14.47 -6.44 -11.18
C GLY A 176 -13.52 -7.31 -10.34
N LYS A 177 -12.39 -7.76 -10.91
CA LYS A 177 -11.39 -8.58 -10.21
C LYS A 177 -10.79 -7.88 -8.99
N ASP A 178 -10.62 -6.57 -9.08
CA ASP A 178 -10.15 -5.71 -7.98
C ASP A 178 -11.17 -5.68 -6.82
N LEU A 179 -12.47 -5.64 -7.12
CA LEU A 179 -13.53 -5.72 -6.13
C LEU A 179 -13.51 -7.07 -5.41
N ILE A 180 -13.27 -8.17 -6.15
CA ILE A 180 -13.13 -9.52 -5.59
C ILE A 180 -11.91 -9.60 -4.67
N ALA A 181 -10.76 -9.09 -5.10
CA ALA A 181 -9.54 -9.07 -4.28
C ALA A 181 -9.77 -8.30 -2.97
N ARG A 182 -10.41 -7.12 -3.06
CA ARG A 182 -10.76 -6.32 -1.88
C ARG A 182 -11.72 -7.06 -0.95
N ALA A 183 -12.75 -7.72 -1.49
CA ALA A 183 -13.69 -8.51 -0.70
C ALA A 183 -12.98 -9.67 0.04
N ILE A 184 -12.04 -10.36 -0.61
CA ILE A 184 -11.22 -11.40 0.04
C ILE A 184 -10.41 -10.79 1.19
N TYR A 185 -9.74 -9.67 0.98
CA TYR A 185 -8.98 -8.99 2.03
C TYR A 185 -9.86 -8.57 3.22
N GLN A 186 -11.01 -7.95 2.96
CA GLN A 186 -11.90 -7.43 4.01
C GLN A 186 -12.53 -8.51 4.88
N HIS A 187 -12.80 -9.67 4.32
CA HIS A 187 -13.31 -10.82 5.07
C HIS A 187 -12.20 -11.75 5.58
N SER A 188 -10.94 -11.32 5.51
CA SER A 188 -9.78 -12.09 5.99
C SER A 188 -9.38 -11.76 7.43
N ARG A 189 -8.52 -12.63 7.98
CA ARG A 189 -7.84 -12.38 9.27
C ARG A 189 -6.89 -11.19 9.22
N ARG A 190 -6.39 -10.86 8.03
CA ARG A 190 -5.52 -9.71 7.75
C ARG A 190 -6.31 -8.45 7.45
N SER A 191 -7.64 -8.47 7.55
CA SER A 191 -8.46 -7.31 7.20
C SER A 191 -8.01 -6.06 7.95
N GLN A 192 -7.53 -6.14 9.20
CA GLN A 192 -7.06 -5.00 10.01
C GLN A 192 -5.61 -4.58 9.76
N THR A 193 -4.96 -5.06 8.70
CA THR A 193 -3.55 -4.79 8.37
C THR A 193 -3.43 -4.08 7.02
N ALA A 194 -2.23 -3.87 6.47
CA ALA A 194 -2.07 -3.18 5.19
C ALA A 194 -2.68 -4.00 4.02
N PHE A 195 -3.38 -3.31 3.10
CA PHE A 195 -3.71 -3.82 1.77
C PHE A 195 -3.05 -2.93 0.73
N VAL A 196 -2.07 -3.49 0.01
CA VAL A 196 -1.28 -2.76 -0.98
C VAL A 196 -1.61 -3.31 -2.36
N ARG A 197 -1.81 -2.44 -3.35
CA ARG A 197 -2.07 -2.84 -4.74
C ARG A 197 -0.90 -2.42 -5.63
N VAL A 198 -0.54 -3.30 -6.57
CA VAL A 198 0.44 -3.03 -7.62
C VAL A 198 -0.16 -3.44 -8.96
N ASN A 199 -0.21 -2.51 -9.91
CA ASN A 199 -0.58 -2.80 -11.29
C ASN A 199 0.69 -3.17 -12.07
N CYS A 200 0.79 -4.42 -12.52
CA CYS A 200 1.96 -4.93 -13.21
C CYS A 200 2.12 -4.39 -14.63
N SER A 201 1.06 -3.84 -15.24
CA SER A 201 1.11 -3.24 -16.59
C SER A 201 1.55 -1.77 -16.62
N ALA A 202 1.58 -1.10 -15.46
CA ALA A 202 1.72 0.35 -15.38
C ALA A 202 3.17 0.87 -15.46
N PHE A 203 4.17 0.00 -15.35
CA PHE A 203 5.57 0.38 -15.21
C PHE A 203 6.45 -0.28 -16.27
N SER A 204 7.61 0.30 -16.56
CA SER A 204 8.68 -0.43 -17.26
C SER A 204 9.21 -1.58 -16.39
N GLU A 205 9.82 -2.58 -17.01
CA GLU A 205 10.23 -3.81 -16.31
C GLU A 205 11.09 -3.53 -15.06
N VAL A 206 12.11 -2.69 -15.19
CA VAL A 206 13.04 -2.34 -14.10
C VAL A 206 12.31 -1.56 -12.99
N LEU A 207 11.40 -0.66 -13.35
CA LEU A 207 10.64 0.12 -12.38
C LEU A 207 9.64 -0.76 -11.63
N LEU A 208 9.02 -1.74 -12.30
CA LEU A 208 8.12 -2.69 -11.65
C LEU A 208 8.86 -3.58 -10.65
N GLU A 209 10.03 -4.09 -11.02
CA GLU A 209 10.87 -4.86 -10.09
C GLU A 209 11.30 -4.02 -8.89
N SER A 210 11.73 -2.78 -9.14
CA SER A 210 12.07 -1.83 -8.09
C SER A 210 10.88 -1.52 -7.19
N GLU A 211 9.68 -1.42 -7.73
CA GLU A 211 8.46 -1.17 -6.96
C GLU A 211 8.11 -2.37 -6.09
N LEU A 212 8.12 -3.59 -6.63
CA LEU A 212 7.77 -4.80 -5.89
C LEU A 212 8.80 -5.19 -4.83
N PHE A 213 10.07 -5.24 -5.22
CA PHE A 213 11.16 -5.81 -4.42
C PHE A 213 12.07 -4.76 -3.79
N GLY A 214 12.01 -3.51 -4.22
CA GLY A 214 12.94 -2.46 -3.80
C GLY A 214 14.29 -2.54 -4.53
N HIS A 215 15.15 -1.56 -4.28
CA HIS A 215 16.49 -1.51 -4.84
C HIS A 215 17.50 -0.88 -3.89
N GLU A 216 18.75 -1.29 -4.01
CA GLU A 216 19.90 -0.65 -3.40
C GLU A 216 20.47 0.47 -4.30
N PRO A 217 21.20 1.46 -3.74
CA PRO A 217 21.89 2.46 -4.55
C PRO A 217 22.82 1.81 -5.58
N GLY A 218 22.76 2.29 -6.83
CA GLY A 218 23.57 1.76 -7.94
C GLY A 218 23.03 0.49 -8.58
N ALA A 219 21.85 0.00 -8.20
CA ALA A 219 21.26 -1.20 -8.80
C ALA A 219 20.97 -1.07 -10.31
N PHE A 220 20.67 0.15 -10.77
CA PHE A 220 20.46 0.50 -12.18
C PHE A 220 20.73 2.01 -12.40
N ALA A 221 20.76 2.46 -13.65
CA ALA A 221 20.95 3.87 -13.98
C ALA A 221 19.80 4.73 -13.40
N GLY A 222 20.14 5.69 -12.54
CA GLY A 222 19.16 6.53 -11.81
C GLY A 222 18.76 6.00 -10.43
N ALA A 223 19.27 4.83 -10.00
CA ALA A 223 19.09 4.33 -8.63
C ALA A 223 20.04 5.04 -7.65
N GLU A 224 19.84 6.33 -7.41
CA GLU A 224 20.73 7.13 -6.54
C GLU A 224 20.54 6.84 -5.05
N HIS A 225 19.35 6.36 -4.68
CA HIS A 225 18.95 6.13 -3.29
C HIS A 225 18.39 4.72 -3.12
N ARG A 226 18.40 4.20 -1.90
CA ARG A 226 17.70 2.95 -1.60
C ARG A 226 16.19 3.16 -1.71
N ARG A 227 15.48 2.19 -2.27
CA ARG A 227 14.01 2.11 -2.23
C ARG A 227 13.58 0.80 -1.58
N ILE A 228 12.62 0.88 -0.67
CA ILE A 228 11.97 -0.29 -0.06
C ILE A 228 10.80 -0.71 -0.94
N GLY A 229 10.72 -2.01 -1.25
CA GLY A 229 9.69 -2.56 -2.12
C GLY A 229 8.34 -2.73 -1.44
N ARG A 230 7.27 -2.88 -2.24
CA ARG A 230 5.91 -3.08 -1.76
C ARG A 230 5.74 -4.36 -0.94
N LEU A 231 6.48 -5.42 -1.24
CA LEU A 231 6.45 -6.64 -0.42
C LEU A 231 6.91 -6.32 1.02
N GLU A 232 8.07 -5.67 1.16
CA GLU A 232 8.62 -5.29 2.46
C GLU A 232 7.69 -4.31 3.21
N GLN A 233 7.14 -3.30 2.52
CA GLN A 233 6.15 -2.37 3.10
C GLN A 233 4.86 -3.07 3.55
N CYS A 234 4.47 -4.16 2.89
CA CYS A 234 3.24 -4.90 3.15
C CYS A 234 3.43 -6.07 4.13
N HIS A 235 4.53 -6.09 4.90
CA HIS A 235 4.76 -7.11 5.92
C HIS A 235 3.57 -7.23 6.90
N GLY A 236 3.10 -8.45 7.13
CA GLY A 236 1.90 -8.78 7.90
C GLY A 236 0.57 -8.49 7.18
N GLY A 237 0.63 -7.96 5.96
CA GLY A 237 -0.50 -7.47 5.17
C GLY A 237 -0.91 -8.39 4.02
N THR A 238 -1.66 -7.81 3.08
CA THR A 238 -2.08 -8.44 1.83
C THR A 238 -1.67 -7.59 0.64
N LEU A 239 -0.90 -8.16 -0.29
CA LEU A 239 -0.50 -7.51 -1.54
C LEU A 239 -1.36 -8.04 -2.69
N TYR A 240 -2.00 -7.13 -3.42
CA TYR A 240 -2.77 -7.42 -4.63
C TYR A 240 -1.97 -7.06 -5.88
N LEU A 241 -1.62 -8.08 -6.68
CA LEU A 241 -0.94 -7.97 -7.96
C LEU A 241 -1.97 -8.00 -9.09
N GLU A 242 -2.20 -6.86 -9.72
CA GLU A 242 -3.13 -6.74 -10.83
C GLU A 242 -2.42 -6.99 -12.17
N ASP A 243 -3.05 -7.81 -13.01
CA ASP A 243 -2.52 -8.26 -14.31
C ASP A 243 -1.13 -8.89 -14.19
N VAL A 244 -1.03 -9.90 -13.31
CA VAL A 244 0.19 -10.66 -13.01
C VAL A 244 0.86 -11.29 -14.25
N ALA A 245 0.09 -11.48 -15.33
CA ALA A 245 0.59 -11.92 -16.63
C ALA A 245 1.63 -10.98 -17.25
N ASP A 246 1.58 -9.69 -16.88
CA ASP A 246 2.49 -8.67 -17.40
C ASP A 246 3.76 -8.52 -16.55
N LEU A 247 3.96 -9.40 -15.55
CA LEU A 247 5.23 -9.46 -14.83
C LEU A 247 6.37 -9.88 -15.78
N PRO A 248 7.49 -9.15 -15.82
CA PRO A 248 8.70 -9.58 -16.50
C PRO A 248 9.19 -10.92 -15.94
N LYS A 249 9.83 -11.76 -16.78
CA LYS A 249 10.33 -13.08 -16.35
C LYS A 249 11.26 -13.04 -15.15
N SER A 250 12.09 -11.99 -15.05
CA SER A 250 12.97 -11.73 -13.92
C SER A 250 12.18 -11.47 -12.63
N ALA A 251 11.10 -10.69 -12.71
CA ALA A 251 10.18 -10.45 -11.61
C ALA A 251 9.42 -11.73 -11.20
N GLN A 252 8.97 -12.53 -12.18
CA GLN A 252 8.30 -13.82 -11.93
C GLN A 252 9.21 -14.76 -11.12
N ALA A 253 10.49 -14.89 -11.50
CA ALA A 253 11.44 -15.74 -10.78
C ALA A 253 11.69 -15.29 -9.33
N LYS A 254 11.69 -13.99 -9.06
CA LYS A 254 11.82 -13.45 -7.70
C LYS A 254 10.54 -13.61 -6.89
N LEU A 255 9.39 -13.40 -7.52
CA LEU A 255 8.09 -13.64 -6.89
C LEU A 255 7.94 -15.09 -6.48
N LEU A 256 8.37 -16.05 -7.33
CA LEU A 256 8.37 -17.47 -6.99
C LEU A 256 9.19 -17.78 -5.72
N ARG A 257 10.42 -17.25 -5.63
CA ARG A 257 11.26 -17.41 -4.42
C ARG A 257 10.57 -16.84 -3.18
N PHE A 258 9.95 -15.67 -3.31
CA PHE A 258 9.15 -15.09 -2.23
C PHE A 258 7.98 -16.00 -1.84
N LEU A 259 7.25 -16.56 -2.80
CA LEU A 259 6.10 -17.44 -2.54
C LEU A 259 6.51 -18.76 -1.87
N GLN A 260 7.74 -19.25 -2.12
CA GLN A 260 8.28 -20.48 -1.54
C GLN A 260 8.87 -20.27 -0.15
N ASP A 261 9.72 -19.26 0.01
CA ASP A 261 10.57 -19.10 1.20
C ASP A 261 10.09 -17.97 2.13
N GLY A 262 9.20 -17.10 1.64
CA GLY A 262 8.84 -15.86 2.33
C GLY A 262 10.00 -14.86 2.38
N GLU A 263 10.93 -14.94 1.43
CA GLU A 263 12.14 -14.11 1.40
C GLU A 263 12.18 -13.22 0.16
N VAL A 264 12.63 -11.98 0.36
CA VAL A 264 12.78 -10.97 -0.69
C VAL A 264 14.22 -10.46 -0.71
N GLN A 265 14.73 -10.25 -1.91
CA GLN A 265 16.03 -9.62 -2.15
C GLN A 265 15.82 -8.36 -2.99
N ARG A 266 16.33 -7.23 -2.52
CA ARG A 266 16.29 -5.97 -3.27
C ARG A 266 17.16 -6.06 -4.53
N LEU A 267 16.81 -5.31 -5.57
CA LEU A 267 17.68 -5.14 -6.74
C LEU A 267 19.06 -4.62 -6.34
N GLY A 268 20.11 -5.24 -6.85
CA GLY A 268 21.50 -4.87 -6.53
C GLY A 268 21.94 -5.16 -5.09
N GLY A 269 21.06 -5.68 -4.24
CA GLY A 269 21.37 -6.06 -2.86
C GLY A 269 21.75 -7.54 -2.72
N LEU A 270 22.42 -7.88 -1.63
CA LEU A 270 22.72 -9.27 -1.23
C LEU A 270 21.96 -9.70 0.04
N GLU A 271 21.31 -8.77 0.73
CA GLU A 271 20.53 -9.03 1.94
C GLU A 271 19.22 -9.75 1.58
N LEU A 272 18.99 -10.91 2.19
CA LEU A 272 17.70 -11.62 2.16
C LEU A 272 16.84 -11.13 3.33
N LEU A 273 15.61 -10.75 3.02
CA LEU A 273 14.66 -10.17 3.96
C LEU A 273 13.47 -11.11 4.10
N LYS A 274 13.20 -11.56 5.32
CA LYS A 274 12.03 -12.40 5.59
C LYS A 274 10.78 -11.52 5.71
N VAL A 275 9.79 -11.77 4.87
CA VAL A 275 8.55 -10.99 4.80
C VAL A 275 7.35 -11.93 4.79
N ASP A 276 6.34 -11.62 5.59
CA ASP A 276 5.09 -12.36 5.65
C ASP A 276 3.97 -11.58 4.95
N VAL A 277 3.67 -11.88 3.68
CA VAL A 277 2.63 -11.20 2.91
C VAL A 277 1.72 -12.21 2.25
N ARG A 278 0.41 -12.03 2.41
CA ARG A 278 -0.59 -12.79 1.63
C ARG A 278 -0.71 -12.21 0.23
N ILE A 279 -0.59 -13.04 -0.81
CA ILE A 279 -0.71 -12.59 -2.20
C ILE A 279 -2.11 -12.85 -2.74
N LEU A 280 -2.74 -11.81 -3.25
CA LEU A 280 -3.86 -11.91 -4.18
C LEU A 280 -3.31 -11.50 -5.56
N ALA A 281 -3.59 -12.26 -6.60
CA ALA A 281 -3.19 -11.93 -7.96
C ALA A 281 -4.40 -11.96 -8.88
N SER A 282 -4.40 -11.14 -9.93
CA SER A 282 -5.38 -11.23 -11.00
C SER A 282 -4.74 -11.25 -12.37
N SER A 283 -5.44 -11.83 -13.34
CA SER A 283 -5.04 -11.79 -14.74
C SER A 283 -6.27 -11.64 -15.64
N SER A 284 -6.18 -10.72 -16.59
CA SER A 284 -7.07 -10.65 -17.76
C SER A 284 -6.62 -11.54 -18.92
N ARG A 285 -5.35 -11.91 -18.98
CA ARG A 285 -4.76 -12.78 -20.00
C ARG A 285 -4.88 -14.26 -19.61
N ASN A 286 -4.94 -15.14 -20.62
CA ASN A 286 -4.94 -16.58 -20.43
C ASN A 286 -3.51 -17.05 -20.08
N LEU A 287 -3.26 -17.34 -18.81
CA LEU A 287 -1.95 -17.79 -18.33
C LEU A 287 -1.52 -19.13 -18.96
N GLU A 288 -2.43 -20.06 -19.22
CA GLU A 288 -2.11 -21.35 -19.86
C GLU A 288 -1.54 -21.16 -21.28
N HIS A 289 -2.07 -20.18 -22.01
CA HIS A 289 -1.53 -19.81 -23.32
C HIS A 289 -0.11 -19.23 -23.19
N LEU A 290 0.08 -18.31 -22.25
CA LEU A 290 1.39 -17.67 -22.02
C LEU A 290 2.46 -18.64 -21.52
N LEU A 291 2.05 -19.68 -20.80
CA LEU A 291 2.91 -20.82 -20.46
C LEU A 291 3.39 -21.55 -21.72
N GLY A 292 2.48 -21.80 -22.67
CA GLY A 292 2.80 -22.44 -23.95
C GLY A 292 3.74 -21.62 -24.84
N GLU A 293 3.61 -20.29 -24.78
CA GLU A 293 4.51 -19.34 -25.48
C GLU A 293 5.83 -19.10 -24.73
N GLY A 294 5.93 -19.60 -23.50
CA GLY A 294 7.06 -19.40 -22.61
C GLY A 294 7.21 -17.96 -22.13
N GLU A 295 6.20 -17.09 -22.24
CA GLU A 295 6.19 -15.73 -21.66
C GLU A 295 5.90 -15.75 -20.17
N PHE A 296 5.13 -16.73 -19.71
CA PHE A 296 4.88 -17.00 -18.30
C PHE A 296 5.64 -18.26 -17.87
N ARG A 297 6.22 -18.23 -16.67
CA ARG A 297 6.96 -19.36 -16.11
C ARG A 297 6.02 -20.45 -15.62
N GLN A 298 6.44 -21.71 -15.80
CA GLN A 298 5.67 -22.89 -15.40
C GLN A 298 5.70 -23.16 -13.89
N ASP A 299 6.78 -22.77 -13.23
CA ASP A 299 7.03 -22.93 -11.80
C ASP A 299 6.44 -21.77 -10.97
#